data_AF-G2X8L8-F1
#
_entry.id   AF-G2X8L8-F1
#
_cell.length_a   1.000
_cell.length_b   1.000
_cell.length_c   1.000
_cell.angle_alpha   90.00
_cell.angle_beta   90.00
_cell.angle_gamma   90.00
#
_symmetry.space_group_name_H-M   'P 1'
#
loop_
_entity.id
_entity.type
_entity.pdbx_description
1 polymer ?
#
loop_
_entity_poly.entity_id
_entity_poly.type
_entity_poly.pdbx_seq_one_letter_code
_entity_poly.pdbx_strand_id
1 'polypeptide(L)'
;MRLIVRPDDSSSSAYVAGYILDRIRTFEPTPEKPFVLGLPTGSSPTVVYEILVSEYKAGRISFENVITFNMDEYIGIPEDHPESYHSYMFKNFFSHVNIKPENVHILNGNAPNLDEECTQYEAKIKEVGGIELFFGGVGPDGHIAFNEPGSSLASRTRVKTLAMDTIRANARFFDGDISKVPQMALTVGVQTIMEAKEVVIIANGASKAVALQKAVEGGVNHMWTLSCLQLHPYSMIVADEDASLELQVKTVKYFKSIEKVGLGRGFEQKLPLRLRTWSLASPPQTPDHKSPGPAWADDHLVELTPDSMSSRIGAWPTV
;
A
#
# COMPACT_ATOMS: atom_id res chain seq x y z
N MET A 1 4.35 2.42 10.63
CA MET A 1 3.21 1.50 10.38
C MET A 1 2.19 1.63 11.50
N ARG A 2 0.90 1.59 11.16
CA ARG A 2 -0.23 1.42 12.08
C ARG A 2 -0.85 0.03 11.92
N LEU A 3 -1.29 -0.57 13.02
CA LEU A 3 -2.11 -1.79 13.00
C LEU A 3 -3.42 -1.49 13.74
N ILE A 4 -4.52 -1.59 13.03
CA ILE A 4 -5.86 -1.30 13.53
C ILE A 4 -6.61 -2.62 13.67
N VAL A 5 -6.81 -3.06 14.91
CA VAL A 5 -7.61 -4.27 15.19
C VAL A 5 -9.05 -3.86 15.49
N ARG A 6 -10.00 -4.51 14.83
CA ARG A 6 -11.45 -4.33 14.99
C ARG A 6 -12.11 -5.66 15.36
N PRO A 7 -13.29 -5.65 16.00
CA PRO A 7 -13.94 -6.89 16.44
C PRO A 7 -14.20 -7.89 15.31
N ASP A 8 -14.58 -7.43 14.13
CA ASP A 8 -15.08 -8.25 13.03
C ASP A 8 -14.82 -7.63 11.65
N ASP A 9 -15.11 -8.41 10.60
CA ASP A 9 -14.98 -8.02 9.19
C ASP A 9 -15.77 -6.74 8.82
N SER A 10 -16.96 -6.57 9.39
CA SER A 10 -17.80 -5.40 9.12
C SER A 10 -17.17 -4.12 9.67
N SER A 11 -16.68 -4.17 10.91
CA SER A 11 -16.07 -3.03 11.59
C SER A 11 -14.67 -2.71 11.07
N SER A 12 -13.89 -3.69 10.61
CA SER A 12 -12.63 -3.44 9.89
C SER A 12 -12.90 -2.81 8.51
N SER A 13 -13.88 -3.32 7.77
CA SER A 13 -14.29 -2.77 6.47
C SER A 13 -14.83 -1.35 6.59
N ALA A 14 -15.69 -1.07 7.58
CA ALA A 14 -16.20 0.27 7.85
C ALA A 14 -15.09 1.27 8.20
N TYR A 15 -14.07 0.81 8.95
CA TYR A 15 -12.92 1.65 9.26
C TYR A 15 -12.10 1.98 8.01
N VAL A 16 -11.83 1.00 7.14
CA VAL A 16 -11.11 1.22 5.87
C VAL A 16 -11.91 2.15 4.95
N ALA A 17 -13.21 1.91 4.76
CA ALA A 17 -14.06 2.75 3.94
C ALA A 17 -14.10 4.18 4.46
N GLY A 18 -14.31 4.37 5.77
CA GLY A 18 -14.28 5.68 6.41
C GLY A 18 -12.94 6.40 6.20
N TYR A 19 -11.82 5.67 6.24
CA TYR A 19 -10.50 6.21 5.99
C TYR A 19 -10.31 6.67 4.54
N ILE A 20 -10.74 5.88 3.57
CA ILE A 20 -10.69 6.25 2.14
C ILE A 20 -11.53 7.52 1.90
N LEU A 21 -12.74 7.57 2.46
CA LEU A 21 -13.63 8.73 2.35
C LEU A 21 -13.02 9.98 2.98
N ASP A 22 -12.42 9.86 4.18
CA ASP A 22 -11.71 10.95 4.86
C ASP A 22 -10.55 11.48 3.99
N ARG A 23 -9.79 10.58 3.36
CA ARG A 23 -8.68 10.96 2.47
C ARG A 23 -9.16 11.70 1.22
N ILE A 24 -10.20 11.20 0.55
CA ILE A 24 -10.77 11.86 -0.63
C ILE A 24 -11.35 13.23 -0.24
N ARG A 25 -12.13 13.33 0.86
CA ARG A 25 -12.70 14.59 1.34
C ARG A 25 -11.63 15.61 1.71
N THR A 26 -10.61 15.19 2.44
CA THR A 26 -9.51 16.07 2.87
C THR A 26 -8.64 16.53 1.70
N PHE A 27 -8.49 15.70 0.67
CA PHE A 27 -7.68 16.04 -0.50
C PHE A 27 -8.37 17.06 -1.42
N GLU A 28 -9.70 17.10 -1.41
CA GLU A 28 -10.57 17.97 -2.23
C GLU A 28 -10.25 17.87 -3.72
N PRO A 29 -10.52 16.73 -4.38
CA PRO A 29 -10.09 16.51 -5.75
C PRO A 29 -10.83 17.37 -6.78
N THR A 30 -10.07 17.97 -7.70
CA THR A 30 -10.55 18.74 -8.85
C THR A 30 -10.08 18.09 -10.15
N PRO A 31 -10.57 18.51 -11.34
CA PRO A 31 -10.07 17.98 -12.61
C PRO A 31 -8.55 18.14 -12.79
N GLU A 32 -7.97 19.24 -12.30
CA GLU A 32 -6.53 19.54 -12.37
C GLU A 32 -5.72 18.86 -11.26
N LYS A 33 -6.41 18.37 -10.22
CA LYS A 33 -5.83 17.72 -9.06
C LYS A 33 -6.70 16.52 -8.67
N PRO A 34 -6.66 15.43 -9.46
CA PRO A 34 -7.43 14.23 -9.17
C PRO A 34 -6.85 13.48 -7.96
N PHE A 35 -7.71 12.75 -7.24
CA PHE A 35 -7.28 11.81 -6.21
C PHE A 35 -6.98 10.45 -6.85
N VAL A 36 -5.72 9.99 -6.78
CA VAL A 36 -5.30 8.73 -7.41
C VAL A 36 -5.38 7.58 -6.40
N LEU A 37 -6.25 6.60 -6.66
CA LEU A 37 -6.58 5.51 -5.75
C LEU A 37 -6.19 4.14 -6.35
N GLY A 38 -5.30 3.41 -5.67
CA GLY A 38 -5.01 2.02 -5.98
C GLY A 38 -6.06 1.09 -5.37
N LEU A 39 -6.57 0.11 -6.13
CA LEU A 39 -7.69 -0.74 -5.73
C LEU A 39 -7.40 -2.24 -5.87
N PRO A 40 -7.84 -3.08 -4.91
CA PRO A 40 -7.74 -4.54 -5.00
C PRO A 40 -9.05 -5.18 -5.48
N THR A 41 -9.00 -6.47 -5.78
CA THR A 41 -10.18 -7.33 -5.94
C THR A 41 -10.26 -8.37 -4.81
N GLY A 42 -11.08 -9.42 -4.99
CA GLY A 42 -11.25 -10.51 -4.04
C GLY A 42 -12.35 -10.28 -3.01
N SER A 43 -12.43 -11.12 -1.98
CA SER A 43 -13.52 -11.07 -1.01
C SER A 43 -13.35 -9.97 0.06
N SER A 44 -12.11 -9.67 0.44
CA SER A 44 -11.82 -8.72 1.53
C SER A 44 -12.31 -7.28 1.27
N PRO A 45 -12.23 -6.72 0.04
CA PRO A 45 -12.68 -5.34 -0.20
C PRO A 45 -14.19 -5.20 -0.48
N THR A 46 -14.96 -6.29 -0.60
CA THR A 46 -16.38 -6.23 -1.02
C THR A 46 -17.22 -5.32 -0.13
N VAL A 47 -17.15 -5.50 1.20
CA VAL A 47 -17.90 -4.67 2.16
C VAL A 47 -17.41 -3.21 2.14
N VAL A 48 -16.11 -2.98 1.86
CA VAL A 48 -15.56 -1.63 1.69
C VAL A 48 -16.24 -0.95 0.48
N TYR A 49 -16.32 -1.63 -0.66
CA TYR A 49 -16.99 -1.10 -1.85
C TYR A 49 -18.48 -0.81 -1.61
N GLU A 50 -19.20 -1.70 -0.93
CA GLU A 50 -20.60 -1.46 -0.57
C GLU A 50 -20.80 -0.17 0.24
N ILE A 51 -19.91 0.09 1.20
CA ILE A 51 -19.95 1.31 2.00
C ILE A 51 -19.61 2.54 1.16
N LEU A 52 -18.59 2.48 0.30
CA LEU A 52 -18.23 3.59 -0.60
C LEU A 52 -19.39 3.96 -1.54
N VAL A 53 -20.06 2.94 -2.11
CA VAL A 53 -21.25 3.12 -2.95
C VAL A 53 -22.40 3.74 -2.16
N SER A 54 -22.65 3.26 -0.93
CA SER A 54 -23.69 3.80 -0.06
C SER A 54 -23.47 5.28 0.26
N GLU A 55 -22.23 5.66 0.56
CA GLU A 55 -21.83 7.05 0.86
C GLU A 55 -21.97 7.96 -0.36
N TYR A 56 -21.66 7.46 -1.56
CA TYR A 56 -21.92 8.18 -2.82
C TYR A 56 -23.41 8.37 -3.06
N LYS A 57 -24.21 7.31 -2.95
CA LYS A 57 -25.68 7.36 -3.14
C LYS A 57 -26.36 8.29 -2.12
N ALA A 58 -25.76 8.46 -0.95
CA ALA A 58 -26.21 9.41 0.06
C ALA A 58 -25.74 10.87 -0.15
N GLY A 59 -25.02 11.16 -1.25
CA GLY A 59 -24.52 12.49 -1.59
C GLY A 59 -23.37 12.98 -0.71
N ARG A 60 -22.68 12.09 0.01
CA ARG A 60 -21.61 12.45 0.97
C ARG A 60 -20.20 12.40 0.38
N ILE A 61 -20.05 11.91 -0.85
CA ILE A 61 -18.78 11.83 -1.57
C ILE A 61 -19.04 11.85 -3.08
N SER A 62 -18.06 12.29 -3.87
CA SER A 62 -18.04 12.20 -5.33
C SER A 62 -16.77 11.48 -5.78
N PHE A 63 -16.88 10.65 -6.80
CA PHE A 63 -15.76 9.95 -7.46
C PHE A 63 -15.43 10.55 -8.84
N GLU A 64 -16.04 11.68 -9.19
CA GLU A 64 -15.88 12.32 -10.51
C GLU A 64 -14.41 12.67 -10.84
N ASN A 65 -13.68 13.15 -9.84
CA ASN A 65 -12.27 13.55 -9.95
C ASN A 65 -11.33 12.54 -9.26
N VAL A 66 -11.75 11.26 -9.22
CA VAL A 66 -10.92 10.15 -8.74
C VAL A 66 -10.41 9.39 -9.95
N ILE A 67 -9.11 9.08 -9.96
CA ILE A 67 -8.46 8.18 -10.92
C ILE A 67 -8.11 6.90 -10.20
N THR A 68 -8.42 5.74 -10.79
CA THR A 68 -8.19 4.44 -10.15
C THR A 68 -7.24 3.57 -10.93
N PHE A 69 -6.37 2.85 -10.21
CA PHE A 69 -5.50 1.81 -10.76
C PHE A 69 -5.73 0.50 -10.01
N ASN A 70 -6.17 -0.53 -10.70
CA ASN A 70 -6.28 -1.87 -10.12
C ASN A 70 -4.92 -2.58 -10.02
N MET A 71 -4.83 -3.52 -9.08
CA MET A 71 -3.61 -4.26 -8.81
C MET A 71 -3.23 -5.26 -9.91
N ASP A 72 -4.20 -5.91 -10.53
CA ASP A 72 -3.97 -7.08 -11.37
C ASP A 72 -5.13 -7.37 -12.32
N GLU A 73 -4.86 -8.23 -13.31
CA GLU A 73 -5.86 -8.89 -14.16
C GLU A 73 -5.29 -10.24 -14.66
N TYR A 74 -6.15 -11.24 -14.82
CA TYR A 74 -5.76 -12.53 -15.39
C TYR A 74 -5.40 -12.40 -16.88
N ILE A 75 -4.41 -13.18 -17.31
CA ILE A 75 -4.03 -13.25 -18.73
C ILE A 75 -4.93 -14.25 -19.45
N GLY A 76 -5.45 -13.86 -20.62
CA GLY A 76 -6.22 -14.74 -21.51
C GLY A 76 -7.68 -14.97 -21.11
N ILE A 77 -8.18 -14.29 -20.07
CA ILE A 77 -9.61 -14.33 -19.71
C ILE A 77 -10.37 -13.26 -20.52
N PRO A 78 -11.55 -13.54 -21.09
CA PRO A 78 -12.36 -12.49 -21.73
C PRO A 78 -12.67 -11.37 -20.74
N GLU A 79 -12.63 -10.12 -21.22
CA GLU A 79 -12.87 -8.94 -20.36
C GLU A 79 -14.27 -8.97 -19.73
N ASP A 80 -15.27 -9.46 -20.46
CA ASP A 80 -16.67 -9.62 -20.05
C ASP A 80 -16.94 -10.93 -19.28
N HIS A 81 -15.92 -11.76 -19.05
CA HIS A 81 -16.07 -12.97 -18.25
C HIS A 81 -16.47 -12.59 -16.82
N PRO A 82 -17.46 -13.26 -16.18
CA PRO A 82 -17.95 -12.87 -14.85
C PRO A 82 -16.89 -12.78 -13.76
N GLU A 83 -15.84 -13.61 -13.89
CA GLU A 83 -14.70 -13.68 -12.95
C GLU A 83 -13.45 -12.92 -13.42
N SER A 84 -13.51 -12.15 -14.51
CA SER A 84 -12.45 -11.17 -14.81
C SER A 84 -12.44 -10.08 -13.76
N TYR A 85 -11.28 -9.48 -13.51
CA TYR A 85 -11.19 -8.38 -12.56
C TYR A 85 -11.81 -7.08 -13.10
N HIS A 86 -11.87 -6.91 -14.42
CA HIS A 86 -12.77 -5.97 -15.08
C HIS A 86 -14.23 -6.15 -14.62
N SER A 87 -14.84 -7.32 -14.87
CA SER A 87 -16.22 -7.61 -14.46
C SER A 87 -16.45 -7.45 -12.97
N TYR A 88 -15.51 -7.93 -12.14
CA TYR A 88 -15.57 -7.77 -10.69
C TYR A 88 -15.68 -6.29 -10.30
N MET A 89 -14.83 -5.43 -10.85
CA MET A 89 -14.81 -4.01 -10.45
C MET A 89 -16.04 -3.26 -10.92
N PHE A 90 -16.52 -3.52 -12.14
CA PHE A 90 -17.76 -2.92 -12.64
C PHE A 90 -18.98 -3.41 -11.86
N LYS A 91 -19.05 -4.69 -11.51
CA LYS A 91 -20.13 -5.27 -10.72
C LYS A 91 -20.20 -4.69 -9.31
N ASN A 92 -19.06 -4.57 -8.63
CA ASN A 92 -19.03 -4.25 -7.20
C ASN A 92 -18.88 -2.74 -6.93
N PHE A 93 -18.31 -1.96 -7.85
CA PHE A 93 -17.98 -0.56 -7.58
C PHE A 93 -18.28 0.40 -8.73
N PHE A 94 -17.60 0.29 -9.88
CA PHE A 94 -17.56 1.36 -10.89
C PHE A 94 -18.93 1.68 -11.51
N SER A 95 -19.83 0.70 -11.66
CA SER A 95 -21.18 0.95 -12.21
C SER A 95 -22.13 1.66 -11.24
N HIS A 96 -21.72 1.86 -9.98
CA HIS A 96 -22.58 2.36 -8.91
C HIS A 96 -22.21 3.76 -8.43
N VAL A 97 -21.14 4.35 -8.98
CA VAL A 97 -20.60 5.67 -8.62
C VAL A 97 -20.41 6.53 -9.87
N ASN A 98 -20.21 7.84 -9.70
CA ASN A 98 -19.98 8.78 -10.81
C ASN A 98 -18.52 8.86 -11.28
N ILE A 99 -17.74 7.77 -11.15
CA ILE A 99 -16.38 7.76 -11.69
C ILE A 99 -16.44 7.82 -13.23
N LYS A 100 -15.56 8.60 -13.83
CA LYS A 100 -15.47 8.74 -15.29
C LYS A 100 -14.78 7.51 -15.88
N PRO A 101 -15.29 6.89 -16.96
CA PRO A 101 -14.66 5.70 -17.57
C PRO A 101 -13.19 5.90 -17.92
N GLU A 102 -12.81 7.09 -18.41
CA GLU A 102 -11.42 7.44 -18.76
C GLU A 102 -10.47 7.48 -17.55
N ASN A 103 -11.01 7.58 -16.32
CA ASN A 103 -10.26 7.59 -15.07
C ASN A 103 -10.12 6.18 -14.46
N VAL A 104 -10.65 5.14 -15.11
CA VAL A 104 -10.55 3.75 -14.66
C VAL A 104 -9.42 3.05 -15.42
N HIS A 105 -8.43 2.56 -14.68
CA HIS A 105 -7.31 1.80 -15.22
C HIS A 105 -7.24 0.41 -14.58
N ILE A 106 -7.36 -0.61 -15.43
CA ILE A 106 -7.18 -2.02 -15.10
C ILE A 106 -6.24 -2.59 -16.17
N LEU A 107 -5.30 -3.46 -15.79
CA LEU A 107 -4.37 -4.08 -16.72
C LEU A 107 -5.11 -4.86 -17.81
N ASN A 108 -4.67 -4.75 -19.06
CA ASN A 108 -5.21 -5.54 -20.16
C ASN A 108 -4.51 -6.90 -20.27
N GLY A 109 -5.07 -7.92 -19.61
CA GLY A 109 -4.58 -9.30 -19.67
C GLY A 109 -4.66 -9.98 -21.05
N ASN A 110 -5.30 -9.35 -22.03
CA ASN A 110 -5.39 -9.81 -23.43
C ASN A 110 -4.60 -8.93 -24.41
N ALA A 111 -3.73 -8.04 -23.91
CA ALA A 111 -2.90 -7.20 -24.77
C ALA A 111 -2.00 -8.06 -25.69
N PRO A 112 -1.79 -7.63 -26.95
CA PRO A 112 -0.92 -8.37 -27.88
C PRO A 112 0.54 -8.40 -27.42
N ASN A 113 0.97 -7.41 -26.64
CA ASN A 113 2.26 -7.36 -25.99
C ASN A 113 2.07 -7.05 -24.51
N LEU A 114 2.22 -8.08 -23.67
CA LEU A 114 2.02 -8.01 -22.22
C LEU A 114 3.09 -7.18 -21.50
N ASP A 115 4.34 -7.20 -21.98
CA ASP A 115 5.43 -6.43 -21.38
C ASP A 115 5.26 -4.92 -21.65
N GLU A 116 4.81 -4.58 -22.85
CA GLU A 116 4.46 -3.21 -23.22
C GLU A 116 3.28 -2.70 -22.38
N GLU A 117 2.23 -3.51 -22.21
CA GLU A 117 1.09 -3.18 -21.32
C GLU A 117 1.56 -2.86 -19.90
N CYS A 118 2.45 -3.69 -19.33
CA CYS A 118 3.01 -3.44 -18.00
C CYS A 118 3.79 -2.11 -17.92
N THR A 119 4.60 -1.82 -18.94
CA THR A 119 5.41 -0.60 -19.01
C THR A 119 4.53 0.64 -19.15
N GLN A 120 3.49 0.57 -19.99
CA GLN A 120 2.52 1.65 -20.16
C GLN A 120 1.69 1.90 -18.91
N TYR A 121 1.32 0.84 -18.17
CA TYR A 121 0.59 0.96 -16.92
C TYR A 121 1.40 1.74 -15.87
N GLU A 122 2.70 1.44 -15.75
CA GLU A 122 3.63 2.18 -14.89
C GLU A 122 3.81 3.64 -15.33
N ALA A 123 3.86 3.89 -16.65
CA ALA A 123 3.95 5.24 -17.20
C ALA A 123 2.70 6.07 -16.87
N LYS A 124 1.49 5.49 -17.01
CA LYS A 124 0.22 6.15 -16.68
C LYS A 124 0.14 6.53 -15.20
N ILE A 125 0.59 5.65 -14.29
CA ILE A 125 0.68 5.97 -12.86
C ILE A 125 1.57 7.20 -12.62
N LYS A 126 2.73 7.26 -13.28
CA LYS A 126 3.67 8.39 -13.14
C LYS A 126 3.13 9.68 -13.76
N GLU A 127 2.46 9.59 -14.90
CA GLU A 127 1.87 10.73 -15.62
C GLU A 127 0.87 11.49 -14.75
N VAL A 128 0.05 10.77 -13.97
CA VAL A 128 -0.92 11.39 -13.05
C VAL A 128 -0.31 11.78 -11.69
N GLY A 129 1.01 11.67 -11.53
CA GLY A 129 1.73 12.09 -10.32
C GLY A 129 1.86 11.03 -9.21
N GLY A 130 1.57 9.77 -9.52
CA GLY A 130 1.64 8.65 -8.58
C GLY A 130 0.38 8.45 -7.75
N ILE A 131 0.35 7.36 -6.96
CA ILE A 131 -0.83 6.93 -6.20
C ILE A 131 -0.88 7.66 -4.84
N GLU A 132 -2.01 8.31 -4.53
CA GLU A 132 -2.23 9.04 -3.28
C GLU A 132 -2.57 8.11 -2.10
N LEU A 133 -3.31 7.04 -2.39
CA LEU A 133 -3.61 5.96 -1.46
C LEU A 133 -3.72 4.64 -2.25
N PHE A 134 -2.96 3.62 -1.85
CA PHE A 134 -3.10 2.28 -2.36
C PHE A 134 -3.87 1.43 -1.34
N PHE A 135 -5.10 1.05 -1.66
CA PHE A 135 -5.87 0.10 -0.88
C PHE A 135 -5.59 -1.31 -1.40
N GLY A 136 -5.31 -2.25 -0.50
CA GLY A 136 -4.99 -3.63 -0.83
C GLY A 136 -5.60 -4.64 0.14
N GLY A 137 -5.60 -5.90 -0.27
CA GLY A 137 -5.79 -7.05 0.60
C GLY A 137 -4.50 -7.84 0.77
N VAL A 138 -4.53 -8.87 1.61
CA VAL A 138 -3.43 -9.84 1.73
C VAL A 138 -3.93 -11.27 1.54
N GLY A 139 -3.15 -12.10 0.85
CA GLY A 139 -3.32 -13.55 0.76
C GLY A 139 -2.95 -14.28 2.06
N PRO A 140 -3.39 -15.55 2.24
CA PRO A 140 -3.01 -16.36 3.41
C PRO A 140 -1.50 -16.67 3.50
N ASP A 141 -0.79 -16.61 2.38
CA ASP A 141 0.67 -16.73 2.24
C ASP A 141 1.41 -15.37 2.34
N GLY A 142 0.68 -14.29 2.64
CA GLY A 142 1.24 -12.94 2.74
C GLY A 142 1.45 -12.20 1.43
N HIS A 143 0.94 -12.69 0.29
CA HIS A 143 1.03 -11.94 -0.96
C HIS A 143 0.18 -10.65 -0.94
N ILE A 144 0.69 -9.61 -1.60
CA ILE A 144 -0.06 -8.40 -1.98
C ILE A 144 -0.17 -8.35 -3.51
N ALA A 145 -1.38 -8.11 -4.04
CA ALA A 145 -1.68 -8.40 -5.46
C ALA A 145 -1.28 -9.85 -5.81
N PHE A 146 -0.80 -10.14 -7.03
CA PHE A 146 -0.15 -11.42 -7.35
C PHE A 146 1.36 -11.43 -7.05
N ASN A 147 1.87 -10.64 -6.10
CA ASN A 147 3.26 -10.72 -5.66
C ASN A 147 3.45 -11.90 -4.68
N GLU A 148 3.37 -13.10 -5.22
CA GLU A 148 3.49 -14.38 -4.51
C GLU A 148 4.86 -14.56 -3.83
N PRO A 149 4.97 -15.48 -2.84
CA PRO A 149 6.23 -15.78 -2.17
C PRO A 149 7.40 -16.00 -3.13
N GLY A 150 8.51 -15.32 -2.86
CA GLY A 150 9.71 -15.30 -3.71
C GLY A 150 9.76 -14.12 -4.68
N SER A 151 8.67 -13.34 -4.84
CA SER A 151 8.67 -12.12 -5.65
C SER A 151 9.67 -11.09 -5.12
N SER A 152 10.43 -10.46 -6.02
CA SER A 152 11.34 -9.37 -5.62
C SER A 152 10.59 -8.26 -4.90
N LEU A 153 11.12 -7.79 -3.77
CA LEU A 153 10.56 -6.65 -3.04
C LEU A 153 10.75 -5.32 -3.80
N ALA A 154 11.62 -5.30 -4.82
CA ALA A 154 11.80 -4.18 -5.73
C ALA A 154 11.08 -4.39 -7.09
N SER A 155 10.18 -5.38 -7.18
CA SER A 155 9.49 -5.71 -8.43
C SER A 155 8.61 -4.57 -8.95
N ARG A 156 8.49 -4.48 -10.28
CA ARG A 156 7.57 -3.61 -11.02
C ARG A 156 6.39 -4.41 -11.58
N THR A 157 5.45 -3.71 -12.21
CA THR A 157 4.36 -4.32 -12.97
C THR A 157 4.91 -5.31 -13.99
N ARG A 158 4.37 -6.54 -14.00
CA ARG A 158 4.89 -7.65 -14.82
C ARG A 158 3.86 -8.76 -15.02
N VAL A 159 4.16 -9.64 -15.97
CA VAL A 159 3.56 -10.98 -16.05
C VAL A 159 4.00 -11.82 -14.85
N LYS A 160 3.05 -12.53 -14.24
CA LYS A 160 3.29 -13.47 -13.15
C LYS A 160 2.55 -14.77 -13.38
N THR A 161 3.28 -15.89 -13.35
CA THR A 161 2.69 -17.23 -13.23
C THR A 161 2.17 -17.44 -11.82
N LEU A 162 0.92 -17.89 -11.69
CA LEU A 162 0.27 -18.13 -10.41
C LEU A 162 0.76 -19.46 -9.79
N ALA A 163 1.02 -19.44 -8.50
CA ALA A 163 1.32 -20.62 -7.70
C ALA A 163 0.07 -21.50 -7.57
N MET A 164 0.31 -22.81 -7.41
CA MET A 164 -0.79 -23.79 -7.29
C MET A 164 -1.74 -23.49 -6.12
N ASP A 165 -1.25 -22.90 -5.03
CA ASP A 165 -2.10 -22.55 -3.88
C ASP A 165 -3.05 -21.40 -4.23
N THR A 166 -2.59 -20.40 -5.00
CA THR A 166 -3.43 -19.33 -5.56
C THR A 166 -4.48 -19.90 -6.49
N ILE A 167 -4.09 -20.81 -7.40
CA ILE A 167 -5.02 -21.47 -8.32
C ILE A 167 -6.09 -22.25 -7.56
N ARG A 168 -5.71 -23.02 -6.53
CA ARG A 168 -6.66 -23.75 -5.67
C ARG A 168 -7.59 -22.82 -4.90
N ALA A 169 -7.07 -21.72 -4.34
CA ALA A 169 -7.87 -20.75 -3.61
C ALA A 169 -8.89 -20.05 -4.52
N ASN A 170 -8.51 -19.76 -5.77
CA ASN A 170 -9.35 -19.07 -6.74
C ASN A 170 -10.33 -20.00 -7.45
N ALA A 171 -10.08 -21.32 -7.49
CA ALA A 171 -10.99 -22.30 -8.09
C ALA A 171 -12.43 -22.20 -7.57
N ARG A 172 -12.65 -21.72 -6.34
CA ARG A 172 -14.00 -21.45 -5.78
C ARG A 172 -14.84 -20.46 -6.62
N PHE A 173 -14.19 -19.60 -7.39
CA PHE A 173 -14.82 -18.65 -8.31
C PHE A 173 -15.07 -19.26 -9.69
N PHE A 174 -14.41 -20.38 -10.02
CA PHE A 174 -14.49 -21.07 -11.30
C PHE A 174 -15.17 -22.45 -11.15
N ASP A 175 -16.33 -22.48 -10.50
CA ASP A 175 -17.12 -23.71 -10.23
C ASP A 175 -16.39 -24.79 -9.42
N GLY A 176 -15.31 -24.44 -8.70
CA GLY A 176 -14.43 -25.40 -8.03
C GLY A 176 -13.45 -26.12 -8.96
N ASP A 177 -13.38 -25.74 -10.24
CA ASP A 177 -12.53 -26.39 -11.24
C ASP A 177 -11.21 -25.63 -11.44
N ILE A 178 -10.12 -26.22 -10.93
CA ILE A 178 -8.74 -25.71 -11.04
C ILE A 178 -8.33 -25.51 -12.51
N SER A 179 -8.84 -26.31 -13.44
CA SER A 179 -8.46 -26.24 -14.86
C SER A 179 -9.02 -25.01 -15.58
N LYS A 180 -10.06 -24.39 -15.02
CA LYS A 180 -10.67 -23.15 -15.55
C LYS A 180 -9.99 -21.88 -15.04
N VAL A 181 -9.16 -21.98 -14.01
CA VAL A 181 -8.48 -20.83 -13.42
C VAL A 181 -7.31 -20.43 -14.33
N PRO A 182 -7.22 -19.16 -14.76
CA PRO A 182 -6.07 -18.69 -15.53
C PRO A 182 -4.75 -18.92 -14.78
N GLN A 183 -3.72 -19.37 -15.49
CA GLN A 183 -2.44 -19.75 -14.88
C GLN A 183 -1.46 -18.58 -14.74
N MET A 184 -1.76 -17.45 -15.36
CA MET A 184 -0.93 -16.25 -15.34
C MET A 184 -1.80 -15.01 -15.18
N ALA A 185 -1.19 -13.95 -14.65
CA ALA A 185 -1.80 -12.64 -14.49
C ALA A 185 -0.80 -11.54 -14.81
N LEU A 186 -1.31 -10.37 -15.18
CA LEU A 186 -0.58 -9.12 -15.05
C LEU A 186 -0.80 -8.60 -13.64
N THR A 187 0.26 -8.09 -13.01
CA THR A 187 0.17 -7.56 -11.64
C THR A 187 1.14 -6.42 -11.43
N VAL A 188 0.71 -5.40 -10.67
CA VAL A 188 1.61 -4.36 -10.16
C VAL A 188 2.67 -4.98 -9.25
N GLY A 189 3.87 -4.41 -9.27
CA GLY A 189 4.96 -4.89 -8.44
C GLY A 189 4.88 -4.45 -6.99
N VAL A 190 5.69 -5.06 -6.13
CA VAL A 190 5.84 -4.64 -4.73
C VAL A 190 6.31 -3.18 -4.67
N GLN A 191 7.28 -2.79 -5.50
CA GLN A 191 7.77 -1.41 -5.52
C GLN A 191 6.72 -0.44 -6.06
N THR A 192 5.90 -0.87 -7.01
CA THR A 192 4.78 -0.07 -7.56
C THR A 192 3.78 0.28 -6.45
N ILE A 193 3.46 -0.66 -5.56
CA ILE A 193 2.60 -0.42 -4.39
C ILE A 193 3.31 0.49 -3.38
N MET A 194 4.59 0.24 -3.11
CA MET A 194 5.39 0.97 -2.13
C MET A 194 5.75 2.41 -2.54
N GLU A 195 5.51 2.80 -3.80
CA GLU A 195 5.64 4.17 -4.29
C GLU A 195 4.40 5.03 -4.05
N ALA A 196 3.29 4.43 -3.61
CA ALA A 196 2.13 5.19 -3.19
C ALA A 196 2.46 6.07 -1.97
N LYS A 197 1.79 7.21 -1.81
CA LYS A 197 2.01 8.07 -0.63
C LYS A 197 1.53 7.41 0.66
N GLU A 198 0.47 6.62 0.58
CA GLU A 198 -0.09 5.83 1.68
C GLU A 198 -0.49 4.45 1.17
N VAL A 199 -0.26 3.42 2.00
CA VAL A 199 -0.69 2.05 1.71
C VAL A 199 -1.56 1.54 2.85
N VAL A 200 -2.77 1.09 2.51
CA VAL A 200 -3.75 0.54 3.45
C VAL A 200 -4.06 -0.89 3.05
N ILE A 201 -3.79 -1.85 3.94
CA ILE A 201 -4.12 -3.26 3.73
C ILE A 201 -5.24 -3.70 4.67
N ILE A 202 -6.24 -4.39 4.14
CA ILE A 202 -7.25 -5.11 4.93
C ILE A 202 -6.90 -6.60 5.04
N ALA A 203 -6.97 -7.14 6.25
CA ALA A 203 -6.66 -8.54 6.57
C ALA A 203 -7.71 -9.10 7.53
N ASN A 204 -8.74 -9.77 7.00
CA ASN A 204 -9.82 -10.32 7.80
C ASN A 204 -9.85 -11.86 7.76
N GLY A 205 -10.25 -12.45 8.89
CA GLY A 205 -10.42 -13.88 9.11
C GLY A 205 -9.16 -14.63 9.49
N ALA A 206 -9.35 -15.73 10.22
CA ALA A 206 -8.28 -16.56 10.77
C ALA A 206 -7.28 -17.08 9.71
N SER A 207 -7.73 -17.26 8.47
CA SER A 207 -6.86 -17.65 7.34
C SER A 207 -5.70 -16.67 7.08
N LYS A 208 -5.79 -15.43 7.58
CA LYS A 208 -4.77 -14.39 7.41
C LYS A 208 -3.86 -14.22 8.61
N ALA A 209 -4.08 -14.98 9.69
CA ALA A 209 -3.37 -14.77 10.95
C ALA A 209 -1.86 -14.99 10.84
N VAL A 210 -1.43 -16.04 10.15
CA VAL A 210 0.00 -16.30 9.91
C VAL A 210 0.62 -15.20 9.05
N ALA A 211 -0.05 -14.79 7.96
CA ALA A 211 0.44 -13.70 7.11
C ALA A 211 0.60 -12.39 7.90
N LEU A 212 -0.36 -12.06 8.77
CA LEU A 212 -0.30 -10.87 9.60
C LEU A 212 0.85 -10.96 10.62
N GLN A 213 1.03 -12.10 11.28
CA GLN A 213 2.16 -12.34 12.18
C GLN A 213 3.50 -12.14 11.47
N LYS A 214 3.67 -12.74 10.29
CA LYS A 214 4.92 -12.63 9.53
C LYS A 214 5.19 -11.20 9.05
N ALA A 215 4.15 -10.45 8.70
CA ALA A 215 4.29 -9.07 8.28
C ALA A 215 4.57 -8.09 9.44
N VAL A 216 4.04 -8.34 10.63
CA VAL A 216 4.13 -7.42 11.78
C VAL A 216 5.28 -7.75 12.72
N GLU A 217 5.48 -9.04 13.03
CA GLU A 217 6.48 -9.51 14.00
C GLU A 217 7.71 -10.14 13.36
N GLY A 218 7.59 -10.59 12.10
CA GLY A 218 8.72 -11.10 11.33
C GLY A 218 9.62 -9.99 10.78
N GLY A 219 10.80 -10.37 10.27
CA GLY A 219 11.64 -9.46 9.48
C GLY A 219 11.16 -9.35 8.03
N VAL A 220 11.59 -8.28 7.35
CA VAL A 220 11.35 -8.07 5.91
C VAL A 220 11.86 -9.28 5.12
N ASN A 221 10.96 -9.94 4.38
CA ASN A 221 11.23 -11.18 3.69
C ASN A 221 10.35 -11.34 2.44
N HIS A 222 10.97 -11.66 1.30
CA HIS A 222 10.26 -11.87 0.03
C HIS A 222 9.33 -13.10 0.00
N MET A 223 9.42 -14.00 0.98
CA MET A 223 8.47 -15.10 1.17
C MET A 223 7.14 -14.63 1.77
N TRP A 224 7.11 -13.44 2.36
CA TRP A 224 5.93 -12.80 2.92
C TRP A 224 5.91 -11.35 2.44
N THR A 225 5.52 -11.13 1.18
CA THR A 225 5.73 -9.83 0.51
C THR A 225 5.03 -8.67 1.23
N LEU A 226 3.93 -8.91 1.97
CA LEU A 226 3.32 -7.94 2.88
C LEU A 226 4.31 -7.33 3.90
N SER A 227 5.37 -8.05 4.30
CA SER A 227 6.42 -7.53 5.19
C SER A 227 7.16 -6.31 4.63
N CYS A 228 7.06 -6.04 3.32
CA CYS A 228 7.61 -4.81 2.72
C CYS A 228 7.04 -3.54 3.35
N LEU A 229 5.83 -3.57 3.90
CA LEU A 229 5.18 -2.41 4.54
C LEU A 229 5.93 -1.88 5.76
N GLN A 230 6.83 -2.67 6.34
CA GLN A 230 7.73 -2.21 7.40
C GLN A 230 8.67 -1.10 6.90
N LEU A 231 8.97 -1.06 5.59
CA LEU A 231 9.81 -0.06 4.95
C LEU A 231 9.02 1.16 4.45
N HIS A 232 7.69 1.09 4.45
CA HIS A 232 6.85 2.16 3.91
C HIS A 232 6.68 3.28 4.95
N PRO A 233 6.86 4.56 4.60
CA PRO A 233 6.76 5.65 5.57
C PRO A 233 5.34 5.80 6.15
N TYR A 234 4.31 5.46 5.37
CA TYR A 234 2.90 5.60 5.78
C TYR A 234 2.09 4.34 5.42
N SER A 235 2.35 3.24 6.11
CA SER A 235 1.58 2.00 6.00
C SER A 235 0.58 1.84 7.14
N MET A 236 -0.60 1.30 6.81
CA MET A 236 -1.63 0.89 7.76
C MET A 236 -2.15 -0.49 7.39
N ILE A 237 -2.22 -1.37 8.39
CA ILE A 237 -2.94 -2.65 8.27
C ILE A 237 -4.18 -2.56 9.16
N VAL A 238 -5.33 -2.90 8.60
CA VAL A 238 -6.61 -3.01 9.32
C VAL A 238 -7.01 -4.47 9.33
N ALA A 239 -7.23 -5.03 10.51
CA ALA A 239 -7.52 -6.43 10.72
C ALA A 239 -8.71 -6.62 11.66
N ASP A 240 -9.44 -7.71 11.49
CA ASP A 240 -10.36 -8.20 12.52
C ASP A 240 -9.60 -8.96 13.63
N GLU A 241 -10.28 -9.33 14.71
CA GLU A 241 -9.65 -10.08 15.82
C GLU A 241 -9.18 -11.46 15.34
N ASP A 242 -9.92 -12.12 14.43
CA ASP A 242 -9.58 -13.44 13.91
C ASP A 242 -8.25 -13.44 13.13
N ALA A 243 -7.96 -12.39 12.36
CA ALA A 243 -6.67 -12.23 11.71
C ALA A 243 -5.52 -11.94 12.70
N SER A 244 -5.81 -11.64 13.97
CA SER A 244 -4.79 -11.40 15.00
C SER A 244 -4.41 -12.63 15.84
N LEU A 245 -5.02 -13.80 15.58
CA LEU A 245 -4.88 -15.00 16.41
C LEU A 245 -3.43 -15.49 16.59
N GLU A 246 -2.57 -15.27 15.60
CA GLU A 246 -1.16 -15.68 15.64
C GLU A 246 -0.22 -14.55 16.14
N LEU A 247 -0.74 -13.34 16.40
CA LEU A 247 0.04 -12.26 17.00
C LEU A 247 0.25 -12.50 18.49
N GLN A 248 1.38 -12.05 19.01
CA GLN A 248 1.58 -12.01 20.44
C GLN A 248 0.57 -11.06 21.08
N VAL A 249 0.02 -11.46 22.23
CA VAL A 249 -0.89 -10.62 23.04
C VAL A 249 -0.28 -9.24 23.31
N LYS A 250 1.03 -9.16 23.53
CA LYS A 250 1.74 -7.90 23.75
C LYS A 250 1.70 -7.00 22.51
N THR A 251 1.84 -7.55 21.31
CA THR A 251 1.77 -6.81 20.03
C THR A 251 0.40 -6.20 19.83
N VAL A 252 -0.67 -6.99 20.02
CA VAL A 252 -2.05 -6.48 19.90
C VAL A 252 -2.32 -5.37 20.92
N LYS A 253 -1.92 -5.57 22.19
CA LYS A 253 -2.07 -4.55 23.25
C LYS A 253 -1.27 -3.28 22.94
N TYR A 254 -0.07 -3.41 22.40
CA TYR A 254 0.78 -2.27 22.02
C TYR A 254 0.06 -1.38 21.00
N PHE A 255 -0.38 -1.94 19.87
CA PHE A 255 -1.05 -1.15 18.83
C PHE A 255 -2.41 -0.59 19.28
N LYS A 256 -3.23 -1.38 19.99
CA LYS A 256 -4.48 -0.87 20.57
C LYS A 256 -4.24 0.30 21.53
N SER A 257 -3.17 0.24 22.33
CA SER A 257 -2.84 1.30 23.29
C SER A 257 -2.40 2.59 22.60
N ILE A 258 -1.58 2.50 21.54
CA ILE A 258 -1.10 3.66 20.78
C ILE A 258 -2.26 4.39 20.11
N GLU A 259 -3.14 3.64 19.44
CA GLU A 259 -4.30 4.22 18.77
C GLU A 259 -5.25 4.88 19.77
N LYS A 260 -5.50 4.24 20.93
CA LYS A 260 -6.33 4.82 21.99
C LYS A 260 -5.75 6.13 22.54
N VAL A 261 -4.44 6.15 22.81
CA VAL A 261 -3.77 7.36 23.35
C VAL A 261 -3.76 8.48 22.31
N GLY A 262 -3.46 8.15 21.05
CA GLY A 262 -3.50 9.12 19.95
C GLY A 262 -4.89 9.76 19.83
N LEU A 263 -5.93 8.95 19.67
CA LEU A 263 -7.31 9.44 19.54
C LEU A 263 -7.74 10.28 20.74
N GLY A 264 -7.39 9.86 21.97
CA GLY A 264 -7.69 10.62 23.19
C GLY A 264 -6.99 11.98 23.28
N ARG A 265 -5.95 12.21 22.47
CA ARG A 265 -5.21 13.47 22.37
C ARG A 265 -5.55 14.26 21.10
N GLY A 266 -6.50 13.79 20.29
CA GLY A 266 -6.80 14.37 18.97
C GLY A 266 -5.66 14.19 17.96
N PHE A 267 -4.77 13.21 18.18
CA PHE A 267 -3.63 12.93 17.33
C PHE A 267 -3.79 11.58 16.64
N GLU A 268 -3.75 11.56 15.30
CA GLU A 268 -3.75 10.31 14.53
C GLU A 268 -2.45 10.22 13.72
N GLN A 269 -1.81 9.05 13.70
CA GLN A 269 -0.58 8.78 12.93
C GLN A 269 -0.86 8.64 11.41
N LYS A 270 -1.61 9.58 10.86
CA LYS A 270 -1.95 9.67 9.44
C LYS A 270 -0.91 10.52 8.69
N LEU A 271 -0.91 10.55 7.35
CA LEU A 271 -0.09 11.51 6.60
C LEU A 271 -0.27 12.94 7.14
N PRO A 272 0.81 13.74 7.27
CA PRO A 272 0.70 15.16 7.58
C PRO A 272 -0.27 15.88 6.64
N LEU A 273 -1.06 16.83 7.15
CA LEU A 273 -2.09 17.53 6.36
C LEU A 273 -1.51 18.17 5.09
N ARG A 274 -0.30 18.72 5.18
CA ARG A 274 0.42 19.25 4.01
C ARG A 274 0.57 18.18 2.93
N LEU A 275 1.01 16.97 3.26
CA LEU A 275 1.17 15.90 2.28
C LEU A 275 -0.17 15.35 1.75
N ARG A 276 -1.24 15.40 2.55
CA ARG A 276 -2.60 15.00 2.13
C ARG A 276 -3.30 16.01 1.23
N THR A 277 -2.84 17.25 1.19
CA THR A 277 -3.45 18.32 0.38
C THR A 277 -2.52 18.73 -0.77
N TRP A 278 -1.27 18.28 -0.77
CA TRP A 278 -0.24 18.66 -1.73
C TRP A 278 -0.35 17.91 -3.05
N SER A 279 -0.41 18.71 -4.12
CA SER A 279 -0.23 18.26 -5.51
C SER A 279 1.22 18.51 -5.94
N LEU A 280 1.78 17.60 -6.74
CA LEU A 280 3.09 17.75 -7.40
C LEU A 280 3.13 18.91 -8.41
N ALA A 281 2.03 19.63 -8.64
CA ALA A 281 1.95 20.77 -9.56
C ALA A 281 2.80 22.00 -9.18
N SER A 282 3.53 21.98 -8.07
CA SER A 282 4.58 22.96 -7.80
C SER A 282 5.68 22.32 -6.96
N PRO A 283 6.93 22.21 -7.42
CA PRO A 283 8.01 21.90 -6.51
C PRO A 283 8.05 23.00 -5.43
N PRO A 284 8.36 22.67 -4.16
CA PRO A 284 8.71 23.70 -3.21
C PRO A 284 9.91 24.44 -3.81
N GLN A 285 9.76 25.74 -4.09
CA GLN A 285 10.89 26.58 -4.40
C GLN A 285 11.88 26.40 -3.24
N THR A 286 13.02 25.79 -3.53
CA THR A 286 14.16 25.82 -2.63
C THR A 286 14.39 27.29 -2.27
N PRO A 287 14.48 27.64 -0.98
CA PRO A 287 14.90 28.98 -0.61
C PRO A 287 16.23 29.24 -1.30
N ASP A 288 16.29 30.35 -2.02
CA ASP A 288 17.45 30.81 -2.77
C ASP A 288 18.59 31.05 -1.76
N HIS A 289 19.40 30.03 -1.48
CA HIS A 289 20.58 30.14 -0.64
C HIS A 289 21.68 30.83 -1.46
N LYS A 290 21.53 32.13 -1.68
CA LYS A 290 22.68 33.01 -1.94
C LYS A 290 23.37 33.28 -0.61
N SER A 291 24.19 32.33 -0.18
CA SER A 291 25.27 32.60 0.76
C SER A 291 26.55 32.80 -0.04
N PRO A 292 27.27 33.91 0.09
CA PRO A 292 28.56 34.07 -0.56
C PRO A 292 29.55 33.08 0.07
N GLY A 293 30.20 32.26 -0.76
CA GLY A 293 31.23 31.33 -0.30
C GLY A 293 32.43 32.09 0.28
N PRO A 294 33.09 31.58 1.33
CA PRO A 294 34.32 32.19 1.81
C PRO A 294 35.44 31.91 0.80
N ALA A 295 36.11 32.99 0.39
CA ALA A 295 37.32 32.94 -0.39
C ALA A 295 38.43 32.25 0.42
N TRP A 296 39.08 31.26 -0.18
CA TRP A 296 40.32 30.70 0.31
C TRP A 296 41.45 31.65 -0.05
N ALA A 297 42.14 32.19 0.95
CA ALA A 297 43.46 32.77 0.81
C ALA A 297 44.32 32.29 1.99
N ASP A 298 45.43 31.65 1.65
CA ASP A 298 46.46 31.11 2.53
C ASP A 298 47.05 32.18 3.46
N ASP A 299 47.33 31.81 4.72
CA ASP A 299 48.69 31.93 5.22
C ASP A 299 48.91 31.21 6.58
N HIS A 300 50.07 30.55 6.66
CA HIS A 300 50.77 29.99 7.83
C HIS A 300 50.44 28.56 8.31
N LEU A 301 51.29 27.66 7.81
CA LEU A 301 51.71 26.37 8.37
C LEU A 301 51.97 26.40 9.89
N VAL A 302 51.28 25.54 10.64
CA VAL A 302 51.82 24.91 11.85
C VAL A 302 51.51 23.43 11.82
N GLU A 303 52.59 22.66 11.76
CA GLU A 303 52.70 21.21 11.72
C GLU A 303 52.26 20.59 13.06
N LEU A 304 51.36 19.60 13.04
CA LEU A 304 51.09 18.73 14.20
C LEU A 304 51.07 17.27 13.74
N THR A 305 52.19 16.59 13.97
CA THR A 305 52.32 15.13 13.93
C THR A 305 51.69 14.48 15.18
N PRO A 306 51.36 13.17 15.12
CA PRO A 306 50.57 12.50 16.15
C PRO A 306 51.48 11.86 17.22
N ASP A 307 51.24 12.15 18.50
CA ASP A 307 52.01 11.55 19.59
C ASP A 307 51.24 10.50 20.42
N SER A 308 52.02 9.48 20.71
CA SER A 308 51.70 8.12 21.15
C SER A 308 51.29 7.96 22.61
N MET A 309 50.74 6.77 22.91
CA MET A 309 50.55 6.25 24.27
C MET A 309 51.80 6.42 25.15
N SER A 310 51.69 7.18 26.24
CA SER A 310 52.33 6.89 27.55
C SER A 310 52.22 8.09 28.50
N SER A 311 51.17 8.14 29.30
CA SER A 311 51.18 8.82 30.61
C SER A 311 49.88 8.50 31.36
N ARG A 312 49.82 8.15 32.64
CA ARG A 312 50.79 7.96 33.73
C ARG A 312 50.07 7.08 34.77
N ILE A 313 50.77 6.08 35.30
CA ILE A 313 50.39 5.25 36.43
C ILE A 313 50.71 6.00 37.75
N GLY A 314 49.88 5.81 38.78
CA GLY A 314 50.18 6.03 40.21
C GLY A 314 49.06 6.80 40.93
N ALA A 315 48.47 6.39 42.06
CA ALA A 315 48.83 5.37 43.05
C ALA A 315 47.58 4.94 43.88
N TRP A 316 47.60 3.73 44.42
CA TRP A 316 46.65 3.21 45.43
C TRP A 316 47.18 3.47 46.86
N PRO A 317 46.33 3.53 47.90
CA PRO A 317 46.76 3.33 49.27
C PRO A 317 46.23 2.01 49.88
N THR A 318 47.09 1.32 50.61
CA THR A 318 46.76 0.27 51.60
C THR A 318 47.19 0.74 52.99
N VAL A 319 46.27 0.69 53.96
CA VAL A 319 46.44 0.05 55.28
C VAL A 319 45.14 -0.69 55.57
#